data_AF-A0AAW4CMQ0-F1
#
_entry.id   AF-A0AAW4CMQ0-F1
#
_cell.length_a   1.000
_cell.length_b   1.000
_cell.length_c   1.000
_cell.angle_alpha   90.00
_cell.angle_beta   90.00
_cell.angle_gamma   90.00
#
_symmetry.space_group_name_H-M   'P 1'
#
loop_
_entity.id
_entity.type
_entity.pdbx_description
1 polymer ?
#
loop_
_entity_poly.entity_id
_entity_poly.type
_entity_poly.pdbx_seq_one_letter_code
_entity_poly.pdbx_strand_id
1 'polypeptide(L)'
;DWLERLCDGCARYTPNAALDSGHGLMLDISGCAHLWDGEAELAQAATDRLERHGMRVRHAIAGSPEAAHALARFPAAPAPDEDAAVRRLPVEALELEAESAVALRRAGLRTVGDLAARPAAALAARFGEEAVDALHALLGLGHRPLAPRRPRPAIRVERRFAEPMGSSAHALKVVAEMAAEAGEQLAERGQGGRRFEAVFFRSDG
;
A
#
# COMPACT_ATOMS: atom_id res chain seq x y z
N ASP A 1 -4.21 14.12 -1.55
CA ASP A 1 -3.12 14.17 -0.54
C ASP A 1 -1.75 13.92 -1.21
N TRP A 2 -0.62 14.30 -0.60
CA TRP A 2 0.73 13.97 -1.09
C TRP A 2 1.05 12.49 -0.91
N LEU A 3 0.61 11.88 0.19
CA LEU A 3 0.85 10.46 0.48
C LEU A 3 0.13 9.56 -0.53
N GLU A 4 -1.08 9.94 -0.93
CA GLU A 4 -1.81 9.29 -2.01
C GLU A 4 -1.03 9.26 -3.33
N ARG A 5 -0.35 10.35 -3.70
CA ARG A 5 0.47 10.38 -4.93
C ARG A 5 1.68 9.46 -4.84
N LEU A 6 2.26 9.31 -3.64
CA LEU A 6 3.34 8.36 -3.42
C LEU A 6 2.84 6.93 -3.54
N CYS A 7 1.69 6.62 -2.92
CA CYS A 7 1.00 5.34 -3.02
C CYS A 7 0.69 4.97 -4.48
N ASP A 8 0.10 5.90 -5.25
CA ASP A 8 -0.18 5.70 -6.68
C ASP A 8 1.12 5.42 -7.46
N GLY A 9 2.22 6.10 -7.10
CA GLY A 9 3.54 5.86 -7.67
C GLY A 9 4.14 4.50 -7.34
N CYS A 10 3.62 3.79 -6.34
CA CYS A 10 4.06 2.43 -6.00
C CYS A 10 3.46 1.35 -6.92
N ALA A 11 2.54 1.71 -7.82
CA ALA A 11 1.99 0.81 -8.86
C ALA A 11 3.08 0.17 -9.75
N ARG A 12 4.28 0.75 -9.77
CA ARG A 12 5.45 0.22 -10.47
C ARG A 12 6.09 -1.00 -9.79
N TYR A 13 5.87 -1.18 -8.49
CA TYR A 13 6.42 -2.28 -7.70
C TYR A 13 5.37 -3.38 -7.49
N THR A 14 4.11 -2.99 -7.30
CA THR A 14 2.98 -3.91 -7.11
C THR A 14 1.66 -3.25 -7.52
N PRO A 15 0.69 -4.01 -8.08
CA PRO A 15 -0.68 -3.53 -8.26
C PRO A 15 -1.44 -3.35 -6.93
N ASN A 16 -0.91 -3.90 -5.82
CA ASN A 16 -1.55 -3.95 -4.51
C ASN A 16 -0.86 -3.01 -3.50
N ALA A 17 -0.78 -1.71 -3.83
CA ALA A 17 -0.30 -0.69 -2.91
C ALA A 17 -1.47 -0.05 -2.15
N ALA A 18 -1.30 0.21 -0.85
CA ALA A 18 -2.29 0.88 -0.01
C ALA A 18 -1.63 1.94 0.88
N LEU A 19 -2.47 2.84 1.40
CA LEU A 19 -2.06 3.73 2.48
C LEU A 19 -1.99 2.93 3.78
N ASP A 20 -0.96 3.16 4.57
CA ASP A 20 -0.83 2.63 5.92
C ASP A 20 -0.79 3.79 6.90
N SER A 21 -1.86 3.95 7.69
CA SER A 21 -1.98 4.85 8.86
C SER A 21 -1.08 6.12 8.85
N GLY A 22 -1.67 7.27 8.53
CA GLY A 22 -1.10 8.63 8.69
C GLY A 22 0.10 8.98 7.79
N HIS A 23 1.14 8.15 7.77
CA HIS A 23 2.45 8.44 7.16
C HIS A 23 3.14 7.21 6.52
N GLY A 24 2.44 6.10 6.33
CA GLY A 24 2.98 4.86 5.77
C GLY A 24 2.37 4.46 4.43
N LEU A 25 3.07 3.55 3.74
CA LEU A 25 2.60 2.86 2.55
C LEU A 25 2.75 1.36 2.79
N MET A 26 1.73 0.58 2.45
CA MET A 26 1.78 -0.88 2.49
C MET A 26 1.80 -1.41 1.06
N LEU A 27 2.75 -2.30 0.75
CA LEU A 27 2.89 -2.91 -0.55
C LEU A 27 2.80 -4.43 -0.38
N ASP A 28 1.74 -5.03 -0.89
CA ASP A 28 1.70 -6.48 -1.06
C ASP A 28 2.55 -6.83 -2.29
N ILE A 29 3.76 -7.33 -2.06
CA ILE A 29 4.74 -7.67 -3.10
C ILE A 29 4.65 -9.12 -3.57
N SER A 30 3.62 -9.85 -3.14
CA SER A 30 3.40 -11.26 -3.51
C SER A 30 3.42 -11.41 -5.02
N GLY A 31 4.29 -12.30 -5.52
CA GLY A 31 4.44 -12.53 -6.95
C GLY A 31 5.07 -11.37 -7.74
N CYS A 32 5.50 -10.28 -7.11
CA CYS A 32 6.14 -9.15 -7.80
C CYS A 32 7.67 -9.09 -7.61
N ALA A 33 8.18 -9.64 -6.51
CA ALA A 33 9.60 -9.58 -6.14
C ALA A 33 10.57 -10.12 -7.21
N HIS A 34 10.15 -11.13 -7.98
CA HIS A 34 10.96 -11.72 -9.05
C HIS A 34 11.27 -10.75 -10.21
N LEU A 35 10.50 -9.67 -10.36
CA LEU A 35 10.76 -8.61 -11.35
C LEU A 35 11.89 -7.67 -10.93
N TRP A 36 12.41 -7.85 -9.72
CA TRP A 36 13.38 -6.98 -9.05
C TRP A 36 14.56 -7.77 -8.46
N ASP A 37 14.80 -9.02 -8.88
CA ASP A 37 15.85 -9.88 -8.31
C ASP A 37 15.65 -10.24 -6.82
N GLY A 38 14.43 -10.09 -6.31
CA GLY A 38 14.05 -10.50 -4.95
C GLY A 38 13.41 -9.38 -4.13
N GLU A 39 12.97 -9.74 -2.92
CA GLU A 39 12.25 -8.83 -2.02
C GLU A 39 13.13 -7.69 -1.51
N ALA A 40 14.39 -7.98 -1.19
CA ALA A 40 15.36 -7.01 -0.69
C ALA A 40 15.66 -5.92 -1.73
N GLU A 41 15.90 -6.31 -2.99
CA GLU A 41 16.19 -5.39 -4.09
C GLU A 41 14.94 -4.56 -4.47
N LEU A 42 13.74 -5.14 -4.44
CA LEU A 42 12.48 -4.40 -4.60
C LEU A 42 12.35 -3.32 -3.50
N ALA A 43 12.55 -3.70 -2.24
CA ALA A 43 12.46 -2.79 -1.10
C ALA A 43 13.52 -1.68 -1.15
N GLN A 44 14.75 -2.00 -1.58
CA GLN A 44 15.81 -1.02 -1.78
C GLN A 44 15.44 -0.04 -2.90
N ALA A 45 14.97 -0.52 -4.05
CA ALA A 45 14.56 0.33 -5.15
C ALA A 45 13.35 1.23 -4.82
N ALA A 46 12.44 0.77 -3.95
CA ALA A 46 11.35 1.58 -3.41
C ALA A 46 11.88 2.66 -2.46
N THR A 47 12.78 2.28 -1.54
CA THR A 47 13.42 3.17 -0.57
C THR A 47 14.23 4.26 -1.26
N ASP A 48 15.16 3.90 -2.14
CA ASP A 48 16.00 4.85 -2.90
C ASP A 48 15.17 5.90 -3.64
N ARG A 49 14.03 5.49 -4.22
CA ARG A 49 13.15 6.41 -4.93
C ARG A 49 12.55 7.45 -3.99
N LEU A 50 12.09 7.02 -2.81
CA LEU A 50 11.52 7.91 -1.82
C LEU A 50 12.60 8.83 -1.21
N GLU A 51 13.79 8.31 -0.95
CA GLU A 51 14.91 9.09 -0.44
C GLU A 51 15.42 10.14 -1.44
N ARG A 52 15.41 9.84 -2.74
CA ARG A 52 15.67 10.85 -3.81
C ARG A 52 14.68 12.03 -3.79
N HIS A 53 13.52 11.87 -3.15
CA HIS A 53 12.55 12.94 -2.93
C HIS A 53 12.72 13.65 -1.58
N GLY A 54 13.81 13.38 -0.84
CA GLY A 54 14.14 14.02 0.44
C GLY A 54 13.45 13.41 1.66
N MET A 55 12.85 12.23 1.54
CA MET A 55 12.21 11.53 2.64
C MET A 55 13.22 10.65 3.41
N ARG A 56 13.02 10.51 4.72
CA ARG A 56 13.64 9.44 5.50
C ARG A 56 12.67 8.28 5.57
N VAL A 57 13.11 7.11 5.13
CA VAL A 57 12.25 5.93 5.03
C VAL A 57 12.75 4.85 5.98
N ARG A 58 11.81 4.22 6.67
CA ARG A 58 12.02 2.95 7.35
C ARG A 58 11.06 1.94 6.75
N HIS A 59 11.56 0.76 6.44
CA HIS A 59 10.75 -0.32 5.89
C HIS A 59 10.97 -1.62 6.67
N ALA A 60 10.04 -2.54 6.51
CA ALA A 60 10.16 -3.93 6.91
C ALA A 60 9.43 -4.79 5.88
N ILE A 61 9.87 -6.04 5.73
CA ILE A 61 9.21 -7.07 4.92
C ILE A 61 8.79 -8.16 5.90
N ALA A 62 7.56 -8.64 5.78
CA ALA A 62 7.00 -9.68 6.62
C ALA A 62 5.91 -10.45 5.87
N GLY A 63 5.56 -11.63 6.36
CA GLY A 63 4.53 -12.49 5.80
C GLY A 63 3.10 -11.98 5.97
N SER A 64 2.86 -10.99 6.83
CA SER A 64 1.56 -10.33 7.00
C SER A 64 1.65 -8.79 6.98
N PRO A 65 0.59 -8.07 6.54
CA PRO A 65 0.54 -6.62 6.61
C PRO A 65 0.74 -6.08 8.03
N GLU A 66 0.14 -6.72 9.03
CA GLU A 66 0.24 -6.30 10.44
C GLU A 66 1.66 -6.46 10.97
N ALA A 67 2.34 -7.56 10.67
CA ALA A 67 3.74 -7.77 11.04
C ALA A 67 4.66 -6.75 10.35
N ALA A 68 4.47 -6.52 9.04
CA ALA A 68 5.27 -5.56 8.27
C ALA A 68 5.09 -4.13 8.81
N HIS A 69 3.85 -3.73 9.08
CA HIS A 69 3.51 -2.46 9.70
C HIS A 69 4.22 -2.28 11.05
N ALA A 70 4.10 -3.28 11.93
CA ALA A 70 4.66 -3.20 13.27
C ALA A 70 6.19 -3.19 13.27
N LEU A 71 6.84 -4.05 12.48
CA LEU A 71 8.29 -4.11 12.34
C LEU A 71 8.88 -2.82 11.73
N ALA A 72 8.14 -2.15 10.85
CA ALA A 72 8.56 -0.88 10.28
C ALA A 72 8.49 0.29 11.29
N ARG A 73 7.61 0.22 12.29
CA ARG A 73 7.37 1.33 13.23
C ARG A 73 8.08 1.15 14.56
N PHE A 74 8.07 -0.05 15.09
CA PHE A 74 8.61 -0.35 16.42
C PHE A 74 10.03 -0.89 16.31
N PRO A 75 11.04 -0.25 16.91
CA PRO A 75 12.41 -0.77 16.90
C PRO A 75 12.48 -2.07 17.71
N ALA A 76 13.11 -3.08 17.13
CA ALA A 76 13.41 -4.35 17.79
C ALA A 76 14.90 -4.68 17.63
N ALA A 77 15.45 -5.45 18.57
CA ALA A 77 16.82 -5.94 18.46
C ALA A 77 16.94 -6.98 17.32
N PRO A 78 18.10 -7.05 16.62
CA PRO A 78 18.30 -7.99 15.51
C PRO A 78 17.91 -9.42 15.85
N ALA A 79 16.99 -10.00 15.08
CA ALA A 79 16.43 -11.32 15.31
C ALA A 79 16.87 -12.31 14.21
N PRO A 80 16.90 -13.62 14.49
CA PRO A 80 17.30 -14.64 13.52
C PRO A 80 16.28 -14.84 12.39
N ASP A 81 15.00 -14.56 12.65
CA ASP A 81 13.89 -14.74 11.73
C ASP A 81 12.73 -13.77 12.07
N GLU A 82 11.69 -13.80 11.24
CA GLU A 82 10.48 -12.96 11.39
C GLU A 82 9.71 -13.25 12.69
N ASP A 83 9.49 -14.52 13.04
CA ASP A 83 8.74 -14.88 14.27
C ASP A 83 9.44 -14.35 15.52
N ALA A 84 10.76 -14.51 15.61
CA ALA A 84 11.56 -13.96 16.69
C ALA A 84 11.57 -12.43 16.68
N ALA A 85 11.55 -11.78 15.51
CA ALA A 85 11.47 -10.33 15.39
C ALA A 85 10.13 -9.81 15.94
N VAL A 86 9.02 -10.41 15.49
CA VAL A 86 7.66 -10.06 15.92
C VAL A 86 7.49 -10.27 17.42
N ARG A 87 7.94 -11.41 17.97
CA ARG A 87 7.84 -11.68 19.42
C ARG A 87 8.61 -10.69 20.29
N ARG A 88 9.63 -10.03 19.76
CA ARG A 88 10.40 -8.99 20.49
C ARG A 88 9.74 -7.62 20.45
N LEU A 89 8.71 -7.43 19.64
CA LEU A 89 7.98 -6.17 19.58
C LEU A 89 7.32 -5.88 20.92
N PRO A 90 7.27 -4.59 21.32
CA PRO A 90 6.62 -4.20 22.55
C PRO A 90 5.08 -4.31 22.40
N VAL A 91 4.33 -4.39 23.50
CA VAL A 91 2.86 -4.56 23.44
C VAL A 91 2.11 -3.41 22.73
N GLU A 92 2.75 -2.25 22.60
CA GLU A 92 2.26 -1.11 21.83
C GLU A 92 2.13 -1.43 20.34
N ALA A 93 2.86 -2.44 19.84
CA ALA A 93 2.72 -2.92 18.47
C ALA A 93 1.36 -3.56 18.17
N LEU A 94 0.59 -3.93 19.20
CA LEU A 94 -0.79 -4.40 19.02
C LEU A 94 -1.76 -3.26 18.67
N GLU A 95 -1.34 -1.99 18.81
CA GLU A 95 -2.16 -0.80 18.56
C GLU A 95 -3.53 -0.79 19.27
N LEU A 96 -3.63 -1.46 20.42
CA LEU A 96 -4.79 -1.42 21.28
C LEU A 96 -5.00 -0.02 21.87
N GLU A 97 -6.21 0.23 22.39
CA GLU A 97 -6.49 1.44 23.14
C GLU A 97 -5.47 1.67 24.29
N ALA A 98 -5.18 2.94 24.57
CA ALA A 98 -4.10 3.33 25.48
C ALA A 98 -4.24 2.70 26.89
N GLU A 99 -5.47 2.55 27.39
CA GLU A 99 -5.74 1.91 28.68
C GLU A 99 -5.40 0.42 28.68
N SER A 100 -5.72 -0.28 27.59
CA SER A 100 -5.40 -1.70 27.38
C SER A 100 -3.89 -1.95 27.34
N ALA A 101 -3.14 -1.11 26.62
CA ALA A 101 -1.68 -1.18 26.60
C ALA A 101 -1.06 -0.95 28.00
N VAL A 102 -1.60 -0.02 28.79
CA VAL A 102 -1.17 0.21 30.18
C VAL A 102 -1.48 -1.00 31.06
N ALA A 103 -2.65 -1.61 30.90
CA ALA A 103 -3.07 -2.78 31.67
C ALA A 103 -2.16 -3.99 31.41
N LEU A 104 -1.78 -4.22 30.15
CA LEU A 104 -0.81 -5.26 29.76
C LEU A 104 0.53 -5.08 30.47
N ARG A 105 1.10 -3.86 30.42
CA ARG A 105 2.38 -3.55 31.10
C ARG A 105 2.30 -3.75 32.61
N ARG A 106 1.18 -3.34 33.25
CA ARG A 106 0.95 -3.54 34.70
C ARG A 106 0.81 -5.02 35.06
N ALA A 107 0.33 -5.86 34.15
CA ALA A 107 0.29 -7.31 34.31
C ALA A 107 1.64 -7.99 34.07
N GLY A 108 2.71 -7.22 33.75
CA GLY A 108 4.04 -7.75 33.48
C GLY A 108 4.23 -8.26 32.04
N LEU A 109 3.26 -8.04 31.15
CA LEU A 109 3.35 -8.39 29.73
C LEU A 109 3.90 -7.19 28.98
N ARG A 110 5.15 -7.29 28.49
CA ARG A 110 5.86 -6.16 27.88
C ARG A 110 6.11 -6.35 26.39
N THR A 111 6.11 -7.60 25.94
CA THR A 111 6.37 -7.97 24.55
C THR A 111 5.25 -8.82 23.96
N VAL A 112 5.17 -8.86 22.63
CA VAL A 112 4.30 -9.79 21.89
C VAL A 112 4.59 -11.24 22.28
N GLY A 113 5.86 -11.59 22.54
CA GLY A 113 6.25 -12.90 23.03
C GLY A 113 5.67 -13.25 24.40
N ASP A 114 5.59 -12.29 25.32
CA ASP A 114 5.00 -12.50 26.66
C ASP A 114 3.51 -12.85 26.57
N LEU A 115 2.80 -12.21 25.63
CA LEU A 115 1.40 -12.47 25.32
C LEU A 115 1.24 -13.84 24.65
N ALA A 116 2.03 -14.11 23.61
CA ALA A 116 1.97 -15.35 22.84
C ALA A 116 2.26 -16.62 23.67
N ALA A 117 2.94 -16.47 24.81
CA ALA A 117 3.16 -17.55 25.77
C ALA A 117 1.95 -17.86 26.68
N ARG A 118 0.85 -17.09 26.56
CA ARG A 118 -0.37 -17.26 27.39
C ARG A 118 -1.47 -17.97 26.62
N PRO A 119 -2.33 -18.74 27.30
CA PRO A 119 -3.54 -19.27 26.68
C PRO A 119 -4.46 -18.15 26.18
N ALA A 120 -4.91 -18.23 24.93
CA ALA A 120 -5.77 -17.22 24.31
C ALA A 120 -7.03 -16.94 25.16
N ALA A 121 -7.68 -17.96 25.72
CA ALA A 121 -8.85 -17.80 26.58
C ALA A 121 -8.57 -16.96 27.84
N ALA A 122 -7.37 -17.05 28.41
CA ALA A 122 -6.99 -16.26 29.57
C ALA A 122 -6.70 -14.79 29.20
N LEU A 123 -6.17 -14.55 28.00
CA LEU A 123 -6.01 -13.21 27.45
C LEU A 123 -7.38 -12.57 27.16
N ALA A 124 -8.26 -13.28 26.45
CA ALA A 124 -9.60 -12.81 26.13
C ALA A 124 -10.41 -12.44 27.38
N ALA A 125 -10.38 -13.30 28.41
CA ALA A 125 -11.11 -13.07 29.65
C ALA A 125 -10.65 -11.81 30.43
N ARG A 126 -9.42 -11.36 30.22
CA ARG A 126 -8.80 -10.27 30.99
C ARG A 126 -8.60 -8.97 30.20
N PHE A 127 -8.34 -9.08 28.90
CA PHE A 127 -7.98 -7.98 28.01
C PHE A 127 -8.90 -7.86 26.79
N GLY A 128 -9.88 -8.76 26.64
CA GLY A 128 -10.84 -8.76 25.54
C GLY A 128 -10.38 -9.55 24.31
N GLU A 129 -11.34 -9.91 23.46
CA GLU A 129 -11.08 -10.63 22.19
C GLU A 129 -10.24 -9.80 21.22
N GLU A 130 -10.39 -8.47 21.22
CA GLU A 130 -9.61 -7.57 20.36
C GLU A 130 -8.09 -7.71 20.58
N ALA A 131 -7.66 -7.93 21.84
CA ALA A 131 -6.25 -8.17 22.13
C ALA A 131 -5.73 -9.50 21.56
N VAL A 132 -6.59 -10.52 21.52
CA VAL A 132 -6.27 -11.82 20.94
C VAL A 132 -6.24 -11.72 19.42
N ASP A 133 -7.19 -11.03 18.81
CA ASP A 133 -7.24 -10.79 17.38
C ASP A 133 -6.02 -9.99 16.89
N ALA A 134 -5.65 -8.91 17.59
CA ALA A 134 -4.46 -8.13 17.28
C ALA A 134 -3.17 -8.96 17.42
N LEU A 135 -3.08 -9.79 18.47
CA LEU A 135 -1.96 -10.71 18.65
C LEU A 135 -1.86 -11.73 17.51
N HIS A 136 -2.98 -12.34 17.13
CA HIS A 136 -3.03 -13.30 16.04
C HIS A 136 -2.64 -12.66 14.71
N ALA A 137 -3.14 -11.46 14.41
CA ALA A 137 -2.79 -10.76 13.18
C ALA A 137 -1.28 -10.45 13.09
N LEU A 138 -0.66 -9.99 14.19
CA LEU A 138 0.79 -9.78 14.26
C LEU A 138 1.58 -11.08 14.07
N LEU A 139 1.09 -12.19 14.62
CA LEU A 139 1.72 -13.51 14.46
C LEU A 139 1.44 -14.17 13.10
N GLY A 140 0.75 -13.49 12.19
CA GLY A 140 0.35 -14.04 10.89
C GLY A 140 -0.70 -15.16 10.99
N LEU A 141 -1.37 -15.28 12.14
CA LEU A 141 -2.44 -16.24 12.38
C LEU A 141 -3.76 -15.67 11.82
N GLY A 142 -3.95 -15.86 10.52
CA GLY A 142 -5.11 -15.36 9.78
C GLY A 142 -4.68 -14.60 8.53
N HIS A 143 -5.61 -14.43 7.59
CA HIS A 143 -5.36 -13.64 6.39
C HIS A 143 -6.30 -12.44 6.35
N ARG A 144 -5.73 -11.24 6.48
CA ARG A 144 -6.43 -9.99 6.23
C ARG A 144 -5.96 -9.42 4.89
N PRO A 145 -6.81 -9.44 3.84
CA PRO A 145 -6.40 -8.91 2.55
C PRO A 145 -6.18 -7.40 2.67
N LEU A 146 -5.08 -6.93 2.07
CA LEU A 146 -4.85 -5.51 1.91
C LEU A 146 -5.95 -4.91 1.03
N ALA A 147 -6.49 -3.75 1.40
CA ALA A 147 -7.44 -3.00 0.57
C ALA A 147 -6.65 -2.01 -0.31
N PRO A 148 -6.31 -2.36 -1.57
CA PRO A 148 -5.36 -1.56 -2.33
C PRO A 148 -6.02 -0.27 -2.80
N ARG A 149 -5.23 0.78 -2.83
CA ARG A 149 -5.64 2.04 -3.45
C ARG A 149 -5.80 1.81 -4.95
N ARG A 150 -6.97 2.18 -5.47
CA ARG A 150 -7.20 2.28 -6.91
C ARG A 150 -6.92 3.73 -7.34
N PRO A 151 -5.83 4.00 -8.08
CA PRO A 151 -5.57 5.36 -8.55
C PRO A 151 -6.73 5.81 -9.43
N ARG A 152 -7.04 7.11 -9.39
CA ARG A 152 -8.06 7.66 -10.27
C ARG A 152 -7.63 7.45 -11.73
N PRO A 153 -8.52 6.90 -12.60
CA PRO A 153 -8.16 6.65 -13.97
C PRO A 153 -7.83 7.95 -14.70
N ALA A 154 -6.90 7.86 -15.66
CA ALA A 154 -6.58 8.95 -16.56
C ALA A 154 -7.85 9.42 -17.29
N ILE A 155 -7.90 10.71 -17.64
CA ILE A 155 -8.97 11.23 -18.47
C ILE A 155 -8.88 10.55 -19.84
N ARG A 156 -10.01 10.00 -20.28
CA ARG A 156 -10.15 9.36 -21.58
C ARG A 156 -11.38 9.93 -22.24
N VAL A 157 -11.16 10.56 -23.40
CA VAL A 157 -12.22 10.98 -24.31
C VAL A 157 -12.23 9.98 -25.47
N GLU A 158 -13.39 9.44 -25.79
CA GLU A 158 -13.56 8.50 -26.90
C GLU A 158 -14.58 9.07 -27.90
N ARG A 159 -14.34 8.83 -29.18
CA ARG A 159 -15.29 9.08 -30.26
C ARG A 159 -15.41 7.84 -31.12
N ARG A 160 -16.65 7.44 -31.38
CA ARG A 160 -17.00 6.33 -32.27
C ARG A 160 -17.68 6.91 -33.51
N PHE A 161 -17.31 6.38 -34.66
CA PHE A 161 -17.85 6.79 -35.94
C PHE A 161 -18.67 5.64 -36.52
N ALA A 162 -19.77 5.97 -37.20
CA ALA A 162 -20.61 4.97 -37.86
C ALA A 162 -19.90 4.32 -39.06
N GLU A 163 -19.00 5.06 -39.72
CA GLU A 163 -18.24 4.61 -40.88
C GLU A 163 -16.73 4.88 -40.68
N PRO A 164 -15.84 4.11 -41.34
CA PRO A 164 -14.40 4.37 -41.30
C PRO A 164 -14.04 5.77 -41.80
N MET A 165 -13.17 6.46 -41.08
CA MET A 165 -12.74 7.80 -41.46
C MET A 165 -11.64 7.75 -42.52
N GLY A 166 -11.93 8.24 -43.73
CA GLY A 166 -10.95 8.31 -44.84
C GLY A 166 -10.15 9.62 -44.92
N SER A 167 -10.46 10.63 -44.10
CA SER A 167 -9.87 11.97 -44.19
C SER A 167 -8.99 12.30 -42.98
N SER A 168 -7.69 12.52 -43.21
CA SER A 168 -6.77 12.97 -42.17
C SER A 168 -7.11 14.37 -41.64
N ALA A 169 -7.64 15.25 -42.48
CA ALA A 169 -8.06 16.59 -42.06
C ALA A 169 -9.24 16.51 -41.08
N HIS A 170 -10.20 15.61 -41.34
CA HIS A 170 -11.30 15.37 -40.42
C HIS A 170 -10.80 14.73 -39.11
N ALA A 171 -9.87 13.78 -39.20
CA ALA A 171 -9.27 13.14 -38.02
C ALA A 171 -8.61 14.16 -37.09
N LEU A 172 -7.78 15.06 -37.64
CA LEU A 172 -7.12 16.11 -36.87
C LEU A 172 -8.11 17.07 -36.21
N LYS A 173 -9.22 17.39 -36.89
CA LYS A 173 -10.30 18.20 -36.31
C LYS A 173 -10.92 17.51 -35.10
N VAL A 174 -11.28 16.23 -35.22
CA VAL A 174 -11.87 15.48 -34.10
C VAL A 174 -10.87 15.34 -32.95
N VAL A 175 -9.59 15.07 -33.23
CA VAL A 175 -8.56 15.02 -32.19
C VAL A 175 -8.45 16.35 -31.45
N ALA A 176 -8.53 17.49 -32.16
CA ALA A 176 -8.51 18.82 -31.52
C ALA A 176 -9.74 19.04 -30.62
N GLU A 177 -10.93 18.64 -31.05
CA GLU A 177 -12.15 18.70 -30.25
C GLU A 177 -12.07 17.82 -29.00
N MET A 178 -11.58 16.58 -29.15
CA MET A 178 -11.38 15.66 -28.03
C MET A 178 -10.31 16.16 -27.05
N ALA A 179 -9.26 16.83 -27.56
CA ALA A 179 -8.23 17.44 -26.73
C ALA A 179 -8.79 18.62 -25.91
N ALA A 180 -9.67 19.43 -26.51
CA ALA A 180 -10.37 20.51 -25.80
C ALA A 180 -11.26 19.95 -24.68
N GLU A 181 -12.06 18.92 -24.96
CA GLU A 181 -12.89 18.23 -23.95
C GLU A 181 -12.03 17.62 -22.82
N ALA A 182 -10.91 16.98 -23.17
CA ALA A 182 -9.99 16.45 -22.18
C ALA A 182 -9.40 17.59 -21.31
N GLY A 183 -9.16 18.77 -21.90
CA GLY A 183 -8.74 19.98 -21.20
C GLY A 183 -9.78 20.48 -20.19
N GLU A 184 -11.06 20.48 -20.56
CA GLU A 184 -12.16 20.83 -19.65
C GLU A 184 -12.24 19.86 -18.47
N GLN A 185 -12.22 18.55 -18.74
CA GLN A 185 -12.22 17.53 -17.68
C GLN A 185 -10.98 17.63 -16.77
N LEU A 186 -9.81 17.98 -17.31
CA LEU A 186 -8.60 18.21 -16.51
C LEU A 186 -8.77 19.42 -15.59
N ALA A 187 -9.34 20.51 -16.11
CA ALA A 187 -9.63 21.72 -15.34
C ALA A 187 -10.62 21.45 -14.20
N GLU A 188 -11.69 20.69 -14.46
CA GLU A 188 -12.65 20.26 -13.43
C GLU A 188 -11.98 19.46 -12.31
N ARG A 189 -10.97 18.65 -12.65
CA ARG A 189 -10.18 17.88 -11.67
C ARG A 189 -9.08 18.69 -10.99
N GLY A 190 -8.87 19.96 -11.37
CA GLY A 190 -7.74 20.78 -10.92
C GLY A 190 -6.37 20.19 -11.32
N GLN A 191 -6.30 19.51 -12.46
CA GLN A 191 -5.13 18.79 -12.95
C GLN A 191 -4.60 19.40 -14.26
N GLY A 192 -3.32 19.13 -14.55
CA GLY A 192 -2.70 19.39 -15.85
C GLY A 192 -2.19 18.09 -16.47
N GLY A 193 -2.11 18.04 -17.80
CA GLY A 193 -1.59 16.87 -18.51
C GLY A 193 -0.06 16.94 -18.70
N ARG A 194 0.62 15.82 -18.46
CA ARG A 194 2.07 15.66 -18.71
C ARG A 194 2.39 14.74 -19.89
N ARG A 195 1.47 13.85 -20.23
CA ARG A 195 1.56 12.91 -21.35
C ARG A 195 0.17 12.79 -21.95
N PHE A 196 0.11 12.88 -23.27
CA PHE A 196 -1.11 12.72 -24.06
C PHE A 196 -0.85 11.63 -25.08
N GLU A 197 -1.85 10.79 -25.30
CA GLU A 197 -1.80 9.69 -26.26
C GLU A 197 -3.11 9.69 -27.05
N ALA A 198 -2.98 9.63 -28.38
CA ALA A 198 -4.11 9.46 -29.28
C ALA A 198 -4.03 8.04 -29.86
N VAL A 199 -5.07 7.25 -29.64
CA VAL A 199 -5.16 5.87 -30.12
C VAL A 199 -6.20 5.81 -31.23
N PHE A 200 -5.83 5.24 -32.37
CA PHE A 200 -6.69 5.07 -33.53
C PHE A 200 -6.94 3.58 -33.76
N PHE A 201 -8.20 3.20 -33.97
CA PHE A 201 -8.58 1.83 -34.29
C PHE A 201 -8.91 1.75 -35.78
N ARG A 202 -8.31 0.77 -36.47
CA ARG A 202 -8.57 0.55 -37.89
C ARG A 202 -9.80 -0.34 -38.06
N SER A 203 -10.47 -0.22 -39.21
CA SER A 203 -11.66 -1.03 -39.53
C SER A 203 -11.36 -2.51 -39.74
N ASP A 204 -10.09 -2.88 -39.97
CA ASP A 204 -9.64 -4.25 -40.22
C ASP A 204 -9.23 -5.03 -38.95
N GLY A 205 -9.25 -4.41 -37.78
CA GLY A 205 -8.89 -5.05 -36.50
C GLY A 205 -7.40 -5.01 -36.20
#